data_AF-A0A4S4N1M8-F1
#
_entry.id   AF-A0A4S4N1M8-F1
#
_cell.length_a   1.000
_cell.length_b   1.000
_cell.length_c   1.000
_cell.angle_alpha   90.00
_cell.angle_beta   90.00
_cell.angle_gamma   90.00
#
_symmetry.space_group_name_H-M   'P 1'
#
loop_
_entity.id
_entity.type
_entity.pdbx_description
1 polymer ?
#
loop_
_entity_poly.entity_id
_entity_poly.type
_entity_poly.pdbx_seq_one_letter_code
_entity_poly.pdbx_strand_id
1 'polypeptide(L)'
;MTDESTSHNGSTSDHIEDSDVSLERAISDIPVLRNLKFREVPHVDILGPLLHANLVRSLDFDPSDLRSVVSSARLWEGLIQQGYRLPFLLCKVAEVRWRFGSKVTAIQAYQEANAECGDVSLERWTRAARSAVWRQTSEILDAYKTGSALTIMPGQEWRSTVINDAHFPTSVLDKGYIMIQMFKVWQERNRLDVFSRRYYNFLCMNTIALEGVCRFSQDVIYEISEIGFDRIRDINLRMVPQARYIEEGTVRDLDDAILILQDTRKALQAVLAFTQQDPEQQIISTNIICDIHRTLMRTSQVLQVKSHQGKDSVSYVNAGITRGTSRSTVVVNTQRGIIQFCPFDDVDVELEVFCSRFNALLRRDDIDPFAAAAWAHHVFITIHPFENGAVALIDSVDTAWSSTNLHITYRFTLASL
;
A
#
# COMPACT_ATOMS: atom_id res chain seq x y z
N MET A 1 50.33 -66.84 -16.76
CA MET A 1 50.57 -65.57 -17.46
C MET A 1 49.26 -65.20 -18.14
N THR A 2 48.41 -64.51 -17.40
CA THR A 2 47.10 -64.02 -17.84
C THR A 2 46.98 -62.66 -17.20
N ASP A 3 47.12 -61.63 -18.03
CA ASP A 3 47.21 -60.23 -17.63
C ASP A 3 45.89 -59.71 -17.07
N GLU A 4 46.05 -58.97 -15.98
CA GLU A 4 45.06 -58.16 -15.30
C GLU A 4 44.82 -56.86 -16.09
N SER A 5 43.56 -56.49 -16.31
CA SER A 5 43.17 -55.11 -16.58
C SER A 5 41.78 -54.83 -16.02
N THR A 6 41.74 -54.46 -14.75
CA THR A 6 40.57 -53.97 -14.03
C THR A 6 40.43 -52.45 -14.24
N SER A 7 39.34 -52.02 -14.87
CA SER A 7 38.97 -50.61 -15.00
C SER A 7 38.35 -50.10 -13.69
N HIS A 8 38.97 -49.10 -13.07
CA HIS A 8 38.37 -48.33 -11.97
C HIS A 8 37.53 -47.17 -12.53
N ASN A 9 36.21 -47.28 -12.41
CA ASN A 9 35.30 -46.14 -12.48
C ASN A 9 35.18 -45.51 -11.08
N GLY A 10 35.91 -44.43 -10.85
CA GLY A 10 35.73 -43.57 -9.69
C GLY A 10 34.51 -42.67 -9.89
N SER A 11 33.40 -43.03 -9.24
CA SER A 11 32.23 -42.17 -9.12
C SER A 11 32.45 -41.17 -7.98
N THR A 12 32.85 -39.94 -8.31
CA THR A 12 32.83 -38.80 -7.39
C THR A 12 31.38 -38.39 -7.15
N SER A 13 30.79 -38.99 -6.10
CA SER A 13 29.59 -38.50 -5.44
C SER A 13 29.98 -37.30 -4.58
N ASP A 14 30.09 -36.13 -5.21
CA ASP A 14 30.22 -34.87 -4.47
C ASP A 14 28.87 -34.54 -3.81
N HIS A 15 28.94 -34.37 -2.49
CA HIS A 15 27.87 -34.09 -1.56
C HIS A 15 26.99 -32.91 -1.98
N ILE A 16 25.70 -33.17 -2.23
CA ILE A 16 24.61 -32.18 -2.22
C ILE A 16 24.00 -32.16 -0.80
N GLU A 17 24.83 -31.86 0.21
CA GLU A 17 24.36 -31.63 1.59
C GLU A 17 24.68 -30.21 2.10
N ASP A 18 25.42 -29.41 1.31
CA ASP A 18 25.74 -28.00 1.63
C ASP A 18 24.68 -27.00 1.11
N SER A 19 23.63 -27.44 0.40
CA SER A 19 22.65 -26.53 -0.21
C SER A 19 21.66 -25.95 0.79
N ASP A 20 21.21 -26.72 1.79
CA ASP A 20 20.10 -26.32 2.66
C ASP A 20 20.54 -25.41 3.82
N VAL A 21 21.71 -25.67 4.42
CA VAL A 21 22.30 -24.80 5.45
C VAL A 21 22.74 -23.45 4.85
N SER A 22 23.12 -23.42 3.58
CA SER A 22 23.39 -22.18 2.84
C SER A 22 22.12 -21.35 2.63
N LEU A 23 20.98 -22.01 2.45
CA LEU A 23 19.71 -21.36 2.16
C LEU A 23 19.10 -20.68 3.40
N GLU A 24 19.10 -21.32 4.57
CA GLU A 24 18.60 -20.72 5.81
C GLU A 24 19.43 -19.49 6.22
N ARG A 25 20.76 -19.55 6.07
CA ARG A 25 21.64 -18.39 6.30
C ARG A 25 21.35 -17.25 5.31
N ALA A 26 21.10 -17.57 4.04
CA ALA A 26 20.75 -16.57 3.03
C ALA A 26 19.42 -15.86 3.32
N ILE A 27 18.50 -16.48 4.08
CA ILE A 27 17.22 -15.89 4.48
C ILE A 27 17.37 -14.99 5.73
N SER A 28 18.37 -15.24 6.57
CA SER A 28 18.57 -14.53 7.84
C SER A 28 19.46 -13.29 7.70
N ASP A 29 20.51 -13.35 6.88
CA ASP A 29 21.57 -12.33 6.87
C ASP A 29 21.44 -11.32 5.73
N ILE A 30 21.57 -10.03 6.08
CA ILE A 30 21.71 -8.92 5.13
C ILE A 30 23.08 -9.04 4.43
N PRO A 31 23.18 -8.79 3.10
CA PRO A 31 24.44 -8.96 2.39
C PRO A 31 25.51 -7.98 2.88
N VAL A 32 26.75 -8.45 2.98
CA VAL A 32 27.90 -7.57 3.23
C VAL A 32 28.26 -6.85 1.93
N LEU A 33 27.89 -5.58 1.83
CA LEU A 33 28.15 -4.73 0.66
C LEU A 33 29.64 -4.36 0.60
N ARG A 34 30.40 -4.91 -0.36
CA ARG A 34 31.86 -4.67 -0.49
C ARG A 34 32.22 -3.55 -1.46
N ASN A 35 31.45 -3.34 -2.52
CA ASN A 35 31.67 -2.26 -3.46
C ASN A 35 31.46 -0.88 -2.79
N LEU A 36 32.41 0.04 -3.01
CA LEU A 36 32.39 1.39 -2.44
C LEU A 36 31.18 2.21 -2.89
N LYS A 37 30.68 2.00 -4.12
CA LYS A 37 29.49 2.68 -4.64
C LYS A 37 28.23 2.45 -3.80
N PHE A 38 28.16 1.36 -3.04
CA PHE A 38 27.05 1.10 -2.12
C PHE A 38 27.19 1.83 -0.78
N ARG A 39 28.37 2.40 -0.49
CA ARG A 39 28.71 3.05 0.79
C ARG A 39 28.95 4.55 0.65
N GLU A 40 29.29 5.01 -0.53
CA GLU A 40 29.50 6.42 -0.83
C GLU A 40 28.17 7.17 -0.84
N VAL A 41 28.04 8.13 0.07
CA VAL A 41 26.88 9.03 0.09
C VAL A 41 26.87 9.83 -1.21
N PRO A 42 25.73 9.92 -1.93
CA PRO A 42 25.62 10.68 -3.17
C PRO A 42 26.15 12.11 -3.02
N HIS A 43 26.88 12.60 -4.02
CA HIS A 43 27.44 13.95 -3.99
C HIS A 43 26.35 15.04 -3.95
N VAL A 44 26.67 16.19 -3.37
CA VAL A 44 25.75 17.33 -3.26
C VAL A 44 25.24 17.83 -4.61
N ASP A 45 26.03 17.68 -5.67
CA ASP A 45 25.63 18.10 -7.03
C ASP A 45 24.48 17.24 -7.60
N ILE A 46 24.27 16.03 -7.08
CA ILE A 46 23.21 15.12 -7.53
C ILE A 46 21.89 15.43 -6.82
N LEU A 47 21.93 15.62 -5.50
CA LEU A 47 20.72 15.80 -4.67
C LEU A 47 20.36 17.27 -4.41
N GLY A 48 21.30 18.18 -4.65
CA GLY A 48 21.24 19.56 -4.14
C GLY A 48 21.56 19.64 -2.64
N PRO A 49 21.86 20.86 -2.14
CA PRO A 49 22.40 21.07 -0.79
C PRO A 49 21.44 20.63 0.34
N LEU A 50 20.15 20.93 0.19
CA LEU A 50 19.16 20.63 1.23
C LEU A 50 18.91 19.13 1.39
N LEU A 51 18.67 18.41 0.29
CA LEU A 51 18.42 16.97 0.33
C LEU A 51 19.68 16.21 0.73
N HIS A 52 20.86 16.63 0.25
CA HIS A 52 22.13 16.06 0.68
C HIS A 52 22.33 16.19 2.20
N ALA A 53 22.11 17.39 2.77
CA ALA A 53 22.25 17.62 4.21
C ALA A 53 21.25 16.78 5.03
N ASN A 54 20.02 16.63 4.55
CA ASN A 54 19.02 15.76 5.19
C ASN A 54 19.40 14.28 5.11
N LEU A 55 19.92 13.83 3.96
CA LEU A 55 20.40 12.47 3.78
C LEU A 55 21.57 12.17 4.72
N VAL A 56 22.59 13.04 4.78
CA VAL A 56 23.73 12.87 5.70
C VAL A 56 23.25 12.79 7.15
N ARG A 57 22.33 13.68 7.57
CA ARG A 57 21.75 13.64 8.93
C ARG A 57 21.01 12.33 9.19
N SER A 58 20.28 11.80 8.21
CA SER A 58 19.54 10.54 8.34
C SER A 58 20.42 9.29 8.43
N LEU A 59 21.74 9.41 8.25
CA LEU A 59 22.68 8.30 8.43
C LEU A 59 23.27 8.24 9.84
N ASP A 60 23.17 9.34 10.59
CA ASP A 60 23.68 9.48 11.95
C ASP A 60 22.52 9.46 12.95
N PHE A 61 21.99 8.27 13.21
CA PHE A 61 20.93 8.06 14.21
C PHE A 61 21.24 6.86 15.10
N ASP A 62 20.72 6.90 16.32
CA ASP A 62 20.73 5.75 17.23
C ASP A 62 19.69 4.72 16.76
N PRO A 63 20.07 3.47 16.42
CA PRO A 63 19.14 2.42 16.04
C PRO A 63 18.10 2.08 17.13
N SER A 64 18.35 2.47 18.39
CA SER A 64 17.39 2.32 19.48
C SER A 64 16.28 3.39 19.47
N ASP A 65 16.52 4.53 18.82
CA ASP A 65 15.52 5.57 18.59
C ASP A 65 14.69 5.25 17.35
N LEU A 66 13.57 4.54 17.57
CA LEU A 66 12.65 4.15 16.51
C LEU A 66 12.09 5.34 15.73
N ARG A 67 11.98 6.53 16.33
CA ARG A 67 11.48 7.73 15.64
C ARG A 67 12.48 8.18 14.57
N SER A 68 13.76 8.19 14.92
CA SER A 68 14.84 8.52 13.97
C SER A 68 15.01 7.45 12.89
N VAL A 69 14.83 6.17 13.23
CA VAL A 69 14.79 5.05 12.26
C VAL A 69 13.68 5.28 11.23
N VAL A 70 12.44 5.53 11.69
CA VAL A 70 11.27 5.75 10.83
C VAL A 70 11.45 6.99 9.95
N SER A 71 11.90 8.10 10.53
CA SER A 71 12.14 9.34 9.78
C SER A 71 13.18 9.15 8.67
N SER A 72 14.28 8.47 8.96
CA SER A 72 15.35 8.19 8.01
C SER A 72 14.88 7.25 6.90
N ALA A 73 14.20 6.16 7.26
CA ALA A 73 13.65 5.22 6.28
C ALA A 73 12.62 5.87 5.35
N ARG A 74 11.72 6.72 5.86
CA ARG A 74 10.77 7.50 5.05
C ARG A 74 11.48 8.44 4.09
N LEU A 75 12.54 9.12 4.55
CA LEU A 75 13.34 9.98 3.69
C LEU A 75 13.94 9.19 2.53
N TRP A 76 14.55 8.03 2.80
CA TRP A 76 15.19 7.22 1.77
C TRP A 76 14.19 6.69 0.73
N GLU A 77 13.05 6.16 1.18
CA GLU A 77 11.96 5.74 0.29
C GLU A 77 11.45 6.92 -0.55
N GLY A 78 11.24 8.09 0.07
CA GLY A 78 10.81 9.31 -0.61
C GLY A 78 11.78 9.79 -1.69
N LEU A 79 13.10 9.67 -1.46
CA LEU A 79 14.12 10.00 -2.47
C LEU A 79 14.06 9.05 -3.67
N ILE A 80 13.91 7.73 -3.44
CA ILE A 80 13.76 6.76 -4.53
C ILE A 80 12.50 7.03 -5.34
N GLN A 81 11.39 7.37 -4.68
CA GLN A 81 10.12 7.72 -5.34
C GLN A 81 10.22 9.00 -6.17
N GLN A 82 11.09 9.94 -5.79
CA GLN A 82 11.38 11.15 -6.58
C GLN A 82 12.30 10.89 -7.78
N GLY A 83 12.77 9.66 -7.97
CA GLY A 83 13.61 9.27 -9.11
C GLY A 83 15.11 9.19 -8.79
N TYR A 84 15.54 9.43 -7.55
CA TYR A 84 16.94 9.27 -7.13
C TYR A 84 17.30 7.80 -6.90
N ARG A 85 17.31 7.00 -7.97
CA ARG A 85 17.55 5.55 -7.93
C ARG A 85 19.04 5.20 -7.93
N LEU A 86 19.77 5.74 -6.96
CA LEU A 86 21.22 5.57 -6.83
C LEU A 86 21.56 4.26 -6.08
N PRO A 87 22.67 3.55 -6.40
CA PRO A 87 22.99 2.27 -5.76
C PRO A 87 23.06 2.34 -4.23
N PHE A 88 23.63 3.42 -3.68
CA PHE A 88 23.65 3.68 -2.24
C PHE A 88 22.24 3.72 -1.63
N LEU A 89 21.32 4.50 -2.21
CA LEU A 89 19.96 4.66 -1.72
C LEU A 89 19.15 3.37 -1.88
N LEU A 90 19.27 2.70 -3.03
CA LEU A 90 18.64 1.42 -3.31
C LEU A 90 19.06 0.36 -2.28
N CYS A 91 20.33 0.27 -1.93
CA CYS A 91 20.80 -0.63 -0.87
C CYS A 91 20.25 -0.26 0.50
N LYS A 92 20.21 1.02 0.88
CA LYS A 92 19.64 1.46 2.17
C LYS A 92 18.16 1.14 2.30
N VAL A 93 17.40 1.38 1.24
CA VAL A 93 15.99 1.01 1.18
C VAL A 93 15.80 -0.50 1.17
N ALA A 94 16.65 -1.26 0.48
CA ALA A 94 16.62 -2.71 0.50
C ALA A 94 16.89 -3.28 1.91
N GLU A 95 17.83 -2.70 2.66
CA GLU A 95 18.10 -3.04 4.07
C GLU A 95 16.85 -2.83 4.95
N VAL A 96 16.18 -1.68 4.82
CA VAL A 96 14.93 -1.37 5.53
C VAL A 96 13.86 -2.40 5.19
N ARG A 97 13.57 -2.60 3.90
CA ARG A 97 12.56 -3.55 3.42
C ARG A 97 12.83 -4.96 3.92
N TRP A 98 14.08 -5.42 3.84
CA TRP A 98 14.47 -6.75 4.30
C TRP A 98 14.25 -6.94 5.80
N ARG A 99 14.72 -5.97 6.61
CA ARG A 99 14.57 -6.00 8.08
C ARG A 99 13.12 -6.03 8.53
N PHE A 100 12.23 -5.37 7.78
CA PHE A 100 10.80 -5.31 8.10
C PHE A 100 9.94 -6.29 7.29
N GLY A 101 10.56 -7.36 6.77
CA GLY A 101 9.83 -8.52 6.21
C GLY A 101 9.45 -8.42 4.73
N SER A 102 9.70 -7.28 4.08
CA SER A 102 9.44 -7.07 2.65
C SER A 102 10.59 -7.60 1.78
N LYS A 103 10.84 -8.90 1.86
CA LYS A 103 12.03 -9.54 1.25
C LYS A 103 12.03 -9.48 -0.28
N VAL A 104 10.87 -9.65 -0.90
CA VAL A 104 10.72 -9.66 -2.37
C VAL A 104 11.13 -8.32 -2.97
N THR A 105 10.59 -7.21 -2.46
CA THR A 105 10.90 -5.87 -2.98
C THR A 105 12.27 -5.36 -2.50
N ALA A 106 12.80 -5.90 -1.40
CA ALA A 106 14.21 -5.70 -1.00
C ALA A 106 15.17 -6.34 -2.02
N ILE A 107 14.94 -7.60 -2.41
CA ILE A 107 15.76 -8.31 -3.39
C ILE A 107 15.76 -7.57 -4.73
N GLN A 108 14.60 -7.09 -5.18
CA GLN A 108 14.48 -6.28 -6.40
C GLN A 108 15.35 -5.02 -6.32
N ALA A 109 15.29 -4.27 -5.21
CA ALA A 109 16.12 -3.08 -5.01
C ALA A 109 17.63 -3.41 -4.99
N TYR A 110 18.04 -4.51 -4.36
CA TYR A 110 19.45 -4.94 -4.38
C TYR A 110 19.96 -5.28 -5.78
N GLN A 111 19.17 -5.99 -6.59
CA GLN A 111 19.63 -6.37 -7.92
C GLN A 111 19.53 -5.23 -8.94
N GLU A 112 18.68 -4.23 -8.71
CA GLU A 112 18.79 -2.96 -9.41
C GLU A 112 20.08 -2.21 -9.06
N ALA A 113 20.40 -2.07 -7.76
CA ALA A 113 21.68 -1.49 -7.34
C ALA A 113 22.87 -2.24 -7.94
N ASN A 114 22.77 -3.58 -8.02
CA ASN A 114 23.81 -4.42 -8.60
C ASN A 114 23.94 -4.26 -10.11
N ALA A 115 22.86 -3.98 -10.83
CA ALA A 115 22.90 -3.77 -12.28
C ALA A 115 23.80 -2.58 -12.66
N GLU A 116 23.90 -1.57 -11.80
CA GLU A 116 24.79 -0.41 -12.01
C GLU A 116 26.23 -0.65 -11.52
N CYS A 117 26.41 -1.48 -10.48
CA CYS A 117 27.70 -1.66 -9.81
C CYS A 117 28.49 -2.90 -10.26
N GLY A 118 27.83 -3.94 -10.79
CA GLY A 118 28.45 -5.18 -11.22
C GLY A 118 29.16 -5.96 -10.10
N ASP A 119 28.63 -5.95 -8.87
CA ASP A 119 29.23 -6.67 -7.75
C ASP A 119 28.85 -8.17 -7.78
N VAL A 120 29.84 -9.01 -8.13
CA VAL A 120 29.66 -10.48 -8.24
C VAL A 120 29.19 -11.12 -6.93
N SER A 121 29.59 -10.56 -5.77
CA SER A 121 29.21 -11.11 -4.47
C SER A 121 27.75 -10.81 -4.16
N LEU A 122 27.30 -9.58 -4.42
CA LEU A 122 25.90 -9.19 -4.29
C LEU A 122 25.02 -9.93 -5.29
N GLU A 123 25.48 -10.13 -6.53
CA GLU A 123 24.77 -10.93 -7.53
C GLU A 123 24.55 -12.37 -7.06
N ARG A 124 25.60 -13.01 -6.54
CA ARG A 124 25.52 -14.37 -6.00
C ARG A 124 24.54 -14.45 -4.83
N TRP A 125 24.63 -13.50 -3.90
CA TRP A 125 23.73 -13.45 -2.74
C TRP A 125 22.28 -13.23 -3.18
N THR A 126 21.99 -12.25 -4.04
CA THR A 126 20.62 -11.95 -4.51
C THR A 126 20.01 -13.12 -5.27
N ARG A 127 20.79 -13.89 -6.04
CA ARG A 127 20.32 -15.12 -6.71
C ARG A 127 19.91 -16.19 -5.70
N ALA A 128 20.72 -16.43 -4.67
CA ALA A 128 20.43 -17.39 -3.62
C ALA A 128 19.21 -16.96 -2.78
N ALA A 129 19.21 -15.71 -2.31
CA ALA A 129 18.11 -15.11 -1.54
C ALA A 129 16.78 -15.14 -2.33
N ARG A 130 16.81 -14.78 -3.62
CA ARG A 130 15.62 -14.88 -4.50
C ARG A 130 15.09 -16.29 -4.56
N SER A 131 15.95 -17.28 -4.83
CA SER A 131 15.52 -18.69 -4.94
C SER A 131 14.87 -19.17 -3.65
N ALA A 132 15.47 -18.82 -2.50
CA ALA A 132 14.96 -19.16 -1.18
C ALA A 132 13.59 -18.52 -0.88
N VAL A 133 13.47 -17.20 -1.07
CA VAL A 133 12.24 -16.45 -0.83
C VAL A 133 11.14 -16.87 -1.80
N TRP A 134 11.46 -17.17 -3.07
CA TRP A 134 10.45 -17.57 -4.05
C TRP A 134 9.90 -18.95 -3.72
N ARG A 135 10.76 -19.90 -3.36
CA ARG A 135 10.33 -21.21 -2.89
C ARG A 135 9.38 -21.07 -1.70
N GLN A 136 9.74 -20.28 -0.69
CA GLN A 136 8.89 -20.04 0.48
C GLN A 136 7.53 -19.40 0.08
N THR A 137 7.54 -18.37 -0.76
CA THR A 137 6.28 -17.71 -1.21
C THR A 137 5.41 -18.63 -2.05
N SER A 138 6.00 -19.51 -2.86
CA SER A 138 5.28 -20.54 -3.62
C SER A 138 4.68 -21.60 -2.70
N GLU A 139 5.43 -22.10 -1.71
CA GLU A 139 4.90 -23.03 -0.71
C GLU A 139 3.71 -22.43 0.06
N ILE A 140 3.80 -21.15 0.45
CA ILE A 140 2.69 -20.42 1.09
C ILE A 140 1.49 -20.29 0.15
N LEU A 141 1.72 -19.94 -1.12
CA LEU A 141 0.66 -19.80 -2.12
C LEU A 141 -0.04 -21.12 -2.41
N ASP A 142 0.72 -22.20 -2.59
CA ASP A 142 0.17 -23.53 -2.82
C ASP A 142 -0.69 -23.95 -1.63
N ALA A 143 -0.17 -23.78 -0.41
CA ALA A 143 -0.90 -24.15 0.77
C ALA A 143 -2.12 -23.27 1.05
N TYR A 144 -2.10 -22.02 0.58
CA TYR A 144 -3.25 -21.12 0.55
C TYR A 144 -4.34 -21.58 -0.42
N LYS A 145 -3.95 -21.92 -1.66
CA LYS A 145 -4.88 -22.34 -2.73
C LYS A 145 -5.46 -23.73 -2.48
N THR A 146 -4.70 -24.66 -1.89
CA THR A 146 -5.18 -26.02 -1.57
C THR A 146 -5.84 -26.12 -0.20
N GLY A 147 -5.83 -25.05 0.61
CA GLY A 147 -6.30 -25.06 1.99
C GLY A 147 -5.49 -25.94 2.94
N SER A 148 -4.30 -26.39 2.56
CA SER A 148 -3.51 -27.38 3.32
C SER A 148 -2.74 -26.77 4.50
N ALA A 149 -2.42 -25.46 4.44
CA ALA A 149 -1.78 -24.74 5.55
C ALA A 149 -2.77 -24.14 6.55
N LEU A 150 -4.07 -24.10 6.23
CA LEU A 150 -5.04 -23.47 7.11
C LEU A 150 -5.53 -24.51 8.13
N THR A 151 -5.03 -24.43 9.36
CA THR A 151 -5.51 -25.22 10.50
C THR A 151 -7.01 -25.00 10.78
N ILE A 152 -7.57 -23.92 10.24
CA ILE A 152 -8.97 -23.52 10.37
C ILE A 152 -9.55 -23.44 8.95
N MET A 153 -10.63 -24.17 8.68
CA MET A 153 -11.33 -24.06 7.39
C MET A 153 -11.73 -22.61 7.13
N PRO A 154 -11.51 -22.09 5.91
CA PRO A 154 -11.90 -20.72 5.58
C PRO A 154 -13.41 -20.55 5.76
N GLY A 155 -13.80 -19.49 6.46
CA GLY A 155 -15.21 -19.09 6.55
C GLY A 155 -15.71 -18.50 5.22
N GLN A 156 -14.78 -17.98 4.41
CA GLN A 156 -15.01 -17.51 3.04
C GLN A 156 -13.77 -17.78 2.20
N GLU A 157 -13.90 -18.65 1.20
CA GLU A 157 -12.87 -18.89 0.18
C GLU A 157 -12.86 -17.77 -0.86
N TRP A 158 -11.68 -17.49 -1.40
CA TRP A 158 -11.58 -16.57 -2.52
C TRP A 158 -12.17 -17.23 -3.78
N ARG A 159 -12.93 -16.43 -4.53
CA ARG A 159 -13.40 -16.76 -5.88
C ARG A 159 -13.00 -15.63 -6.82
N SER A 160 -12.68 -15.96 -8.07
CA SER A 160 -12.37 -14.97 -9.10
C SER A 160 -13.54 -14.00 -9.28
N THR A 161 -13.27 -12.70 -9.15
CA THR A 161 -14.26 -11.65 -9.35
C THR A 161 -14.54 -11.46 -10.84
N VAL A 162 -13.52 -11.70 -11.68
CA VAL A 162 -13.64 -11.78 -13.13
C VAL A 162 -14.76 -12.74 -13.51
N ILE A 163 -14.79 -13.93 -12.93
CA ILE A 163 -15.77 -14.96 -13.32
C ILE A 163 -17.13 -14.69 -12.67
N ASN A 164 -17.14 -14.38 -11.38
CA ASN A 164 -18.36 -14.49 -10.61
C ASN A 164 -19.08 -13.16 -10.33
N ASP A 165 -18.42 -12.01 -10.53
CA ASP A 165 -18.98 -10.66 -10.29
C ASP A 165 -19.09 -9.85 -11.59
N ALA A 166 -19.34 -10.55 -12.71
CA ALA A 166 -19.46 -9.96 -14.04
C ALA A 166 -20.73 -9.12 -14.25
N HIS A 167 -21.77 -9.34 -13.44
CA HIS A 167 -23.03 -8.61 -13.54
C HIS A 167 -23.04 -7.44 -12.57
N PHE A 168 -23.34 -6.24 -13.09
CA PHE A 168 -23.53 -5.08 -12.24
C PHE A 168 -24.86 -5.19 -11.48
N PRO A 169 -24.88 -4.84 -10.18
CA PRO A 169 -26.11 -4.83 -9.42
C PRO A 169 -27.06 -3.78 -10.00
N THR A 170 -28.33 -4.14 -10.12
CA THR A 170 -29.40 -3.19 -10.41
C THR A 170 -29.92 -2.63 -9.12
N SER A 171 -29.94 -1.31 -8.97
CA SER A 171 -30.58 -0.68 -7.81
C SER A 171 -32.10 -0.86 -7.90
N VAL A 172 -32.70 -1.29 -6.80
CA VAL A 172 -34.16 -1.29 -6.60
C VAL A 172 -34.63 0.05 -6.01
N LEU A 173 -33.70 0.98 -5.71
CA LEU A 173 -34.08 2.31 -5.28
C LEU A 173 -34.83 2.97 -6.43
N ASP A 174 -36.13 3.14 -6.23
CA ASP A 174 -36.95 3.97 -7.09
C ASP A 174 -36.25 5.32 -7.19
N LYS A 175 -35.92 5.77 -8.42
CA LYS A 175 -35.36 7.11 -8.72
C LYS A 175 -36.36 8.23 -8.38
N GLY A 176 -37.30 7.96 -7.48
CA GLY A 176 -38.35 8.84 -7.03
C GLY A 176 -37.82 10.03 -6.23
N TYR A 177 -38.79 10.76 -5.72
CA TYR A 177 -38.66 12.08 -5.11
C TYR A 177 -37.51 12.22 -4.09
N ILE A 178 -37.24 11.21 -3.26
CA ILE A 178 -36.24 11.29 -2.18
C ILE A 178 -34.83 11.52 -2.72
N MET A 179 -34.42 10.78 -3.76
CA MET A 179 -33.10 10.91 -4.36
C MET A 179 -32.89 12.30 -4.97
N ILE A 180 -33.93 12.83 -5.63
CA ILE A 180 -33.93 14.19 -6.20
C ILE A 180 -33.84 15.25 -5.08
N GLN A 181 -34.53 15.05 -3.96
CA GLN A 181 -34.48 15.98 -2.83
C GLN A 181 -33.12 15.98 -2.14
N MET A 182 -32.56 14.80 -1.86
CA MET A 182 -31.20 14.68 -1.31
C MET A 182 -30.17 15.35 -2.21
N PHE A 183 -30.30 15.15 -3.53
CA PHE A 183 -29.46 15.80 -4.51
C PHE A 183 -29.54 17.32 -4.48
N LYS A 184 -30.76 17.88 -4.45
CA LYS A 184 -30.96 19.33 -4.38
C LYS A 184 -30.33 19.92 -3.13
N VAL A 185 -30.58 19.32 -1.97
CA VAL A 185 -29.96 19.74 -0.70
C VAL A 185 -28.44 19.64 -0.77
N TRP A 186 -27.91 18.57 -1.37
CA TRP A 186 -26.47 18.42 -1.57
C TRP A 186 -25.90 19.52 -2.46
N GLN A 187 -26.51 19.79 -3.62
CA GLN A 187 -26.06 20.84 -4.53
C GLN A 187 -26.12 22.24 -3.90
N GLU A 188 -27.18 22.55 -3.17
CA GLU A 188 -27.33 23.85 -2.49
C GLU A 188 -26.23 24.05 -1.45
N ARG A 189 -25.88 23.00 -0.70
CA ARG A 189 -24.83 23.07 0.34
C ARG A 189 -23.41 23.01 -0.23
N ASN A 190 -23.18 22.24 -1.29
CA ASN A 190 -21.87 22.07 -1.91
C ASN A 190 -21.37 23.33 -2.65
N ARG A 191 -22.24 24.33 -2.86
CA ARG A 191 -21.83 25.66 -3.34
C ARG A 191 -21.02 26.47 -2.31
N LEU A 192 -21.03 26.03 -1.05
CA LEU A 192 -20.24 26.64 0.01
C LEU A 192 -18.92 25.86 0.14
N ASP A 193 -17.81 26.44 -0.33
CA ASP A 193 -16.45 25.86 -0.23
C ASP A 193 -16.11 25.36 1.20
N VAL A 194 -16.66 26.04 2.21
CA VAL A 194 -16.54 25.68 3.62
C VAL A 194 -17.14 24.31 3.94
N PHE A 195 -18.29 23.96 3.35
CA PHE A 195 -18.96 22.67 3.60
C PHE A 195 -18.14 21.51 3.05
N SER A 196 -17.68 21.61 1.80
CA SER A 196 -16.90 20.55 1.14
C SER A 196 -15.59 20.32 1.90
N ARG A 197 -14.89 21.39 2.32
CA ARG A 197 -13.68 21.27 3.12
C ARG A 197 -13.89 20.51 4.44
N ARG A 198 -14.95 20.87 5.20
CA ARG A 198 -15.29 20.19 6.46
C ARG A 198 -15.63 18.72 6.24
N TYR A 199 -16.45 18.45 5.23
CA TYR A 199 -16.82 17.09 4.85
C TYR A 199 -15.59 16.23 4.52
N TYR A 200 -14.66 16.76 3.72
CA TYR A 200 -13.45 16.02 3.38
C TYR A 200 -12.49 15.81 4.55
N ASN A 201 -12.36 16.79 5.46
CA ASN A 201 -11.60 16.60 6.69
C ASN A 201 -12.20 15.48 7.55
N PHE A 202 -13.53 15.50 7.70
CA PHE A 202 -14.27 14.46 8.40
C PHE A 202 -14.09 13.10 7.75
N LEU A 203 -14.18 13.01 6.42
CA LEU A 203 -13.94 11.78 5.69
C LEU A 203 -12.54 11.23 5.97
N CYS A 204 -11.49 12.06 5.85
CA CYS A 204 -10.11 11.63 6.12
C CYS A 204 -9.97 11.05 7.54
N MET A 205 -10.59 11.68 8.55
CA MET A 205 -10.56 11.19 9.93
C MET A 205 -11.29 9.85 10.11
N ASN A 206 -12.47 9.70 9.51
CA ASN A 206 -13.23 8.46 9.62
C ASN A 206 -12.52 7.31 8.91
N THR A 207 -11.96 7.57 7.74
CA THR A 207 -11.20 6.59 6.97
C THR A 207 -10.02 6.04 7.79
N ILE A 208 -9.18 6.90 8.37
CA ILE A 208 -8.03 6.41 9.15
C ILE A 208 -8.46 5.74 10.47
N ALA A 209 -9.63 6.11 11.02
CA ALA A 209 -10.18 5.47 12.21
C ALA A 209 -10.72 4.07 11.90
N LEU A 210 -11.40 3.88 10.76
CA LEU A 210 -11.87 2.59 10.28
C LEU A 210 -10.72 1.62 9.99
N GLU A 211 -9.59 2.14 9.50
CA GLU A 211 -8.36 1.35 9.32
C GLU A 211 -7.62 1.03 10.63
N GLY A 212 -8.09 1.54 11.77
CA GLY A 212 -7.43 1.36 13.06
C GLY A 212 -6.08 2.08 13.17
N VAL A 213 -5.82 3.06 12.30
CA VAL A 213 -4.59 3.86 12.34
C VAL A 213 -4.63 4.78 13.56
N CYS A 214 -5.68 5.59 13.67
CA CYS A 214 -5.84 6.57 14.75
C CYS A 214 -7.31 6.94 14.94
N ARG A 215 -7.79 6.90 16.18
CA ARG A 215 -9.07 7.50 16.58
C ARG A 215 -8.81 8.73 17.45
N PHE A 216 -9.18 9.90 16.94
CA PHE A 216 -9.12 11.13 17.71
C PHE A 216 -10.24 11.21 18.75
N SER A 217 -10.04 11.96 19.82
CA SER A 217 -11.11 12.29 20.75
C SER A 217 -12.16 13.20 20.13
N GLN A 218 -13.38 13.16 20.65
CA GLN A 218 -14.52 13.90 20.09
C GLN A 218 -14.25 15.41 19.96
N ASP A 219 -13.55 16.00 20.94
CA ASP A 219 -13.18 17.41 20.93
C ASP A 219 -12.21 17.72 19.77
N VAL A 220 -11.23 16.85 19.53
CA VAL A 220 -10.25 17.00 18.45
C VAL A 220 -10.87 16.77 17.08
N ILE A 221 -11.84 15.83 16.95
CA ILE A 221 -12.58 15.62 15.71
C ILE A 221 -13.30 16.90 15.29
N TYR A 222 -13.98 17.58 16.22
CA TYR A 222 -14.67 18.83 15.93
C TYR A 222 -13.70 19.90 15.41
N GLU A 223 -12.60 20.14 16.12
CA GLU A 223 -11.58 21.13 15.74
C GLU A 223 -10.93 20.83 14.38
N ILE A 224 -10.52 19.58 14.14
CA ILE A 224 -9.94 19.17 12.85
C ILE A 224 -10.95 19.33 11.72
N SER A 225 -12.23 18.97 11.96
CA SER A 225 -13.26 19.10 10.92
C SER A 225 -13.46 20.57 10.52
N GLU A 226 -13.51 21.47 11.50
CA GLU A 226 -13.80 22.89 11.31
C GLU A 226 -12.62 23.69 10.73
N ILE A 227 -11.43 23.49 11.29
CA ILE A 227 -10.23 24.28 11.01
C ILE A 227 -9.34 23.61 9.96
N GLY A 228 -9.30 22.28 9.94
CA GLY A 228 -8.37 21.48 9.14
C GLY A 228 -7.10 21.09 9.91
N PHE A 229 -6.48 19.97 9.50
CA PHE A 229 -5.29 19.42 10.15
C PHE A 229 -3.98 20.13 9.78
N ASP A 230 -3.94 20.99 8.74
CA ASP A 230 -2.73 21.76 8.41
C ASP A 230 -2.41 22.84 9.45
N ARG A 231 -3.44 23.34 10.13
CA ARG A 231 -3.35 24.44 11.09
C ARG A 231 -3.45 23.97 12.53
N ILE A 232 -3.52 22.66 12.78
CA ILE A 232 -3.72 22.11 14.13
C ILE A 232 -2.58 22.48 15.09
N ARG A 233 -1.37 22.73 14.56
CA ARG A 233 -0.24 23.23 15.34
C ARG A 233 -0.41 24.70 15.77
N ASP A 234 -1.15 25.47 15.00
CA ASP A 234 -1.51 26.86 15.31
C ASP A 234 -2.72 26.93 16.24
N ILE A 235 -3.52 25.86 16.30
CA ILE A 235 -4.59 25.75 17.28
C ILE A 235 -3.89 25.64 18.64
N ASN A 236 -4.17 26.65 19.46
CA ASN A 236 -3.74 26.72 20.82
C ASN A 236 -4.52 25.68 21.64
N LEU A 237 -4.30 24.39 21.39
CA LEU A 237 -4.89 23.24 22.11
C LEU A 237 -4.40 23.19 23.58
N ARG A 238 -4.00 24.32 24.17
CA ARG A 238 -3.55 24.52 25.55
C ARG A 238 -4.56 24.01 26.59
N MET A 239 -5.79 23.73 26.20
CA MET A 239 -6.83 23.24 27.11
C MET A 239 -6.94 21.71 27.15
N VAL A 240 -6.43 20.99 26.14
CA VAL A 240 -6.45 19.53 26.14
C VAL A 240 -5.00 19.04 26.23
N PRO A 241 -4.62 18.28 27.26
CA PRO A 241 -3.29 17.68 27.31
C PRO A 241 -3.06 16.83 26.04
N GLN A 242 -1.91 16.98 25.38
CA GLN A 242 -1.56 16.24 24.15
C GLN A 242 -1.78 14.71 24.28
N ALA A 243 -1.60 14.17 25.50
CA ALA A 243 -1.87 12.78 25.84
C ALA A 243 -3.33 12.32 25.63
N ARG A 244 -4.27 13.22 25.29
CA ARG A 244 -5.69 12.94 25.09
C ARG A 244 -6.19 13.19 23.66
N TYR A 245 -5.32 13.53 22.72
CA TYR A 245 -5.77 13.78 21.35
C TYR A 245 -6.15 12.49 20.62
N ILE A 246 -5.37 11.43 20.84
CA ILE A 246 -5.53 10.13 20.20
C ILE A 246 -5.96 9.12 21.26
N GLU A 247 -7.20 8.65 21.18
CA GLU A 247 -7.78 7.70 22.12
C GLU A 247 -7.38 6.27 21.80
N GLU A 248 -7.40 5.90 20.51
CA GLU A 248 -7.18 4.54 20.02
C GLU A 248 -6.38 4.52 18.72
N GLY A 249 -5.89 3.33 18.32
CA GLY A 249 -5.17 3.11 17.07
C GLY A 249 -3.70 2.71 17.25
N THR A 250 -3.10 2.34 16.12
CA THR A 250 -1.68 1.92 16.00
C THR A 250 -0.71 3.10 16.10
N VAL A 251 -1.11 4.26 15.59
CA VAL A 251 -0.35 5.51 15.61
C VAL A 251 -0.76 6.32 16.84
N ARG A 252 0.22 6.68 17.68
CA ARG A 252 0.01 7.48 18.90
C ARG A 252 0.74 8.81 18.89
N ASP A 253 1.59 9.02 17.89
CA ASP A 253 2.28 10.28 17.67
C ASP A 253 1.38 11.21 16.85
N LEU A 254 1.18 12.44 17.34
CA LEU A 254 0.30 13.40 16.69
C LEU A 254 0.86 13.85 15.34
N ASP A 255 2.18 14.01 15.22
CA ASP A 255 2.80 14.47 13.97
C ASP A 255 2.59 13.43 12.86
N ASP A 256 2.80 12.15 13.17
CA ASP A 256 2.51 11.05 12.24
C ASP A 256 1.02 11.00 11.87
N ALA A 257 0.11 11.13 12.84
CA ALA A 257 -1.33 11.12 12.57
C ALA A 257 -1.76 12.28 11.63
N ILE A 258 -1.20 13.48 11.82
CA ILE A 258 -1.45 14.63 10.96
C ILE A 258 -0.90 14.40 9.55
N LEU A 259 0.33 13.88 9.44
CA LEU A 259 0.94 13.57 8.14
C LEU A 259 0.12 12.52 7.37
N ILE A 260 -0.42 11.51 8.04
CA ILE A 260 -1.33 10.53 7.44
C ILE A 260 -2.63 11.19 6.98
N LEU A 261 -3.25 12.06 7.78
CA LEU A 261 -4.43 12.82 7.34
C LEU A 261 -4.14 13.66 6.08
N GLN A 262 -2.97 14.28 6.00
CA GLN A 262 -2.52 15.04 4.83
C GLN A 262 -2.34 14.14 3.60
N ASP A 263 -1.80 12.94 3.78
CA ASP A 263 -1.66 11.95 2.72
C ASP A 263 -3.01 11.47 2.21
N THR A 264 -3.94 11.11 3.11
CA THR A 264 -5.32 10.75 2.78
C THR A 264 -6.03 11.88 2.03
N ARG A 265 -5.85 13.13 2.46
CA ARG A 265 -6.43 14.30 1.78
C ARG A 265 -5.89 14.48 0.37
N LYS A 266 -4.58 14.32 0.17
CA LYS A 266 -3.95 14.42 -1.16
C LYS A 266 -4.42 13.30 -2.07
N ALA A 267 -4.53 12.08 -1.56
CA ALA A 267 -5.08 10.95 -2.31
C ALA A 267 -6.54 11.23 -2.74
N LEU A 268 -7.39 11.70 -1.82
CA LEU A 268 -8.76 12.10 -2.12
C LEU A 268 -8.82 13.22 -3.18
N GLN A 269 -7.97 14.24 -3.06
CA GLN A 269 -7.88 15.31 -4.05
C GLN A 269 -7.45 14.80 -5.42
N ALA A 270 -6.54 13.84 -5.49
CA ALA A 270 -6.13 13.21 -6.75
C ALA A 270 -7.32 12.46 -7.41
N VAL A 271 -8.12 11.75 -6.62
CA VAL A 271 -9.34 11.10 -7.14
C VAL A 271 -10.37 12.15 -7.62
N LEU A 272 -10.61 13.21 -6.84
CA LEU A 272 -11.53 14.28 -7.25
C LEU A 272 -11.05 15.03 -8.49
N ALA A 273 -9.73 15.23 -8.64
CA ALA A 273 -9.16 15.85 -9.83
C ALA A 273 -9.33 14.94 -11.06
N PHE A 274 -9.14 13.62 -10.88
CA PHE A 274 -9.38 12.63 -11.93
C PHE A 274 -10.84 12.64 -12.40
N THR A 275 -11.80 12.77 -11.48
CA THR A 275 -13.23 12.80 -11.84
C THR A 275 -13.67 14.14 -12.45
N GLN A 276 -12.84 15.19 -12.42
CA GLN A 276 -13.13 16.48 -13.06
C GLN A 276 -12.59 16.57 -14.50
N GLN A 277 -11.85 15.57 -14.97
CA GLN A 277 -11.32 15.52 -16.33
C GLN A 277 -12.42 15.28 -17.37
N ASP A 278 -12.10 15.52 -18.64
CA ASP A 278 -13.00 15.17 -19.74
C ASP A 278 -13.34 13.67 -19.71
N PRO A 279 -14.60 13.27 -19.94
CA PRO A 279 -15.02 11.86 -19.85
C PRO A 279 -14.20 10.90 -20.73
N GLU A 280 -13.67 11.39 -21.86
CA GLU A 280 -12.80 10.60 -22.76
C GLU A 280 -11.41 10.33 -22.16
N GLN A 281 -10.95 11.17 -21.23
CA GLN A 281 -9.66 11.07 -20.54
C GLN A 281 -9.79 10.36 -19.18
N GLN A 282 -11.01 10.18 -18.68
CA GLN A 282 -11.32 9.54 -17.40
C GLN A 282 -11.22 8.01 -17.48
N ILE A 283 -10.02 7.49 -17.76
CA ILE A 283 -9.74 6.05 -17.84
C ILE A 283 -8.96 5.64 -16.60
N ILE A 284 -9.60 4.91 -15.68
CA ILE A 284 -8.89 4.34 -14.54
C ILE A 284 -7.95 3.24 -15.03
N SER A 285 -6.74 3.20 -14.48
CA SER A 285 -5.75 2.18 -14.77
C SER A 285 -5.09 1.71 -13.48
N THR A 286 -4.44 0.54 -13.54
CA THR A 286 -3.64 0.02 -12.43
C THR A 286 -2.60 1.03 -11.95
N ASN A 287 -1.97 1.77 -12.86
CA ASN A 287 -0.97 2.78 -12.51
C ASN A 287 -1.58 3.93 -11.69
N ILE A 288 -2.74 4.46 -12.10
CA ILE A 288 -3.45 5.52 -11.35
C ILE A 288 -3.80 5.03 -9.94
N ILE A 289 -4.32 3.80 -9.82
CA ILE A 289 -4.65 3.19 -8.52
C ILE A 289 -3.40 3.04 -7.66
N CYS A 290 -2.29 2.57 -8.24
CA CYS A 290 -1.00 2.46 -7.53
C CYS A 290 -0.46 3.84 -7.09
N ASP A 291 -0.63 4.89 -7.90
CA ASP A 291 -0.18 6.23 -7.57
C ASP A 291 -1.00 6.86 -6.44
N ILE A 292 -2.32 6.65 -6.43
CA ILE A 292 -3.20 7.07 -5.33
C ILE A 292 -2.81 6.31 -4.05
N HIS A 293 -2.63 4.99 -4.14
CA HIS A 293 -2.18 4.17 -3.00
C HIS A 293 -0.81 4.62 -2.48
N ARG A 294 0.13 4.97 -3.37
CA ARG A 294 1.44 5.51 -2.97
C ARG A 294 1.31 6.81 -2.20
N THR A 295 0.43 7.70 -2.66
CA THR A 295 0.15 8.98 -2.00
C THR A 295 -0.45 8.75 -0.61
N LEU A 296 -1.47 7.89 -0.52
CA LEU A 296 -2.16 7.52 0.71
C LEU A 296 -1.19 6.91 1.75
N MET A 297 -0.31 6.02 1.30
CA MET A 297 0.60 5.29 2.17
C MET A 297 1.93 6.00 2.40
N ARG A 298 2.14 7.23 1.92
CA ARG A 298 3.46 7.88 1.96
C ARG A 298 4.05 7.94 3.38
N THR A 299 3.27 8.38 4.37
CA THR A 299 3.68 8.37 5.78
C THR A 299 3.51 6.99 6.40
N SER A 300 2.44 6.28 6.05
CA SER A 300 2.15 4.95 6.58
C SER A 300 3.09 3.83 6.10
N GLN A 301 3.93 4.12 5.09
CA GLN A 301 4.88 3.18 4.48
C GLN A 301 5.85 2.64 5.51
N VAL A 302 6.29 3.50 6.42
CA VAL A 302 7.14 3.15 7.56
C VAL A 302 6.55 3.82 8.78
N LEU A 303 6.09 3.05 9.78
CA LEU A 303 5.43 3.60 10.97
C LEU A 303 6.03 3.02 12.24
N GLN A 304 6.11 3.85 13.28
CA GLN A 304 6.29 3.33 14.63
C GLN A 304 4.92 2.86 15.14
N VAL A 305 4.80 1.57 15.39
CA VAL A 305 3.59 0.93 15.91
C VAL A 305 3.79 0.58 17.37
N LYS A 306 2.86 1.04 18.21
CA LYS A 306 2.84 0.66 19.63
C LYS A 306 2.09 -0.65 19.81
N SER A 307 2.79 -1.70 20.24
CA SER A 307 2.14 -2.97 20.57
C SER A 307 1.31 -2.83 21.86
N HIS A 308 0.20 -3.57 21.95
CA HIS A 308 -0.53 -3.75 23.21
C HIS A 308 0.34 -4.34 24.34
N GLN A 309 1.41 -5.06 23.98
CA GLN A 309 2.39 -5.59 24.94
C GLN A 309 3.41 -4.54 25.40
N GLY A 310 3.25 -3.27 25.01
CA GLY A 310 4.09 -2.15 25.43
C GLY A 310 5.45 -2.06 24.73
N LYS A 311 5.76 -2.98 23.81
CA LYS A 311 6.97 -2.91 22.99
C LYS A 311 6.67 -2.17 21.69
N ASP A 312 7.28 -1.01 21.53
CA ASP A 312 7.24 -0.28 20.25
C ASP A 312 8.01 -1.06 19.18
N SER A 313 7.50 -1.02 17.97
CA SER A 313 8.09 -1.67 16.80
C SER A 313 7.96 -0.77 15.59
N VAL A 314 8.69 -1.08 14.52
CA VAL A 314 8.53 -0.39 13.24
C VAL A 314 7.84 -1.34 12.27
N SER A 315 6.75 -0.88 11.66
CA SER A 315 6.10 -1.58 10.55
C SER A 315 6.55 -0.98 9.22
N TYR A 316 6.56 -1.82 8.19
CA TYR A 316 6.81 -1.44 6.82
C TYR A 316 5.71 -2.02 5.93
N VAL A 317 5.31 -1.27 4.91
CA VAL A 317 4.39 -1.74 3.87
C VAL A 317 4.83 -1.23 2.50
N ASN A 318 4.64 -2.03 1.44
CA ASN A 318 4.95 -1.58 0.09
C ASN A 318 3.91 -0.56 -0.42
N ALA A 319 4.30 0.72 -0.50
CA ALA A 319 3.44 1.79 -0.99
C ALA A 319 3.42 1.84 -2.53
N GLY A 320 2.21 1.88 -3.11
CA GLY A 320 1.99 1.96 -4.56
C GLY A 320 2.50 0.79 -5.38
N ILE A 321 2.59 -0.41 -4.79
CA ILE A 321 3.01 -1.65 -5.44
C ILE A 321 1.99 -2.73 -5.08
N THR A 322 1.51 -3.48 -6.07
CA THR A 322 0.53 -4.55 -5.85
C THR A 322 1.15 -5.76 -5.15
N ARG A 323 0.31 -6.58 -4.53
CA ARG A 323 0.72 -7.87 -3.95
C ARG A 323 1.22 -8.84 -5.01
N GLY A 324 0.82 -8.72 -6.27
CA GLY A 324 1.42 -9.48 -7.37
C GLY A 324 2.92 -9.27 -7.47
N THR A 325 3.37 -8.02 -7.29
CA THR A 325 4.80 -7.69 -7.25
C THR A 325 5.46 -8.08 -5.93
N SER A 326 4.81 -7.84 -4.78
CA SER A 326 5.41 -8.13 -3.46
C SER A 326 5.31 -9.61 -3.04
N ARG A 327 4.52 -10.40 -3.78
CA ARG A 327 4.19 -11.81 -3.52
C ARG A 327 3.65 -12.07 -2.12
N SER A 328 2.81 -11.15 -1.63
CA SER A 328 2.21 -11.23 -0.29
C SER A 328 0.79 -11.80 -0.36
N THR A 329 0.53 -12.85 0.44
CA THR A 329 -0.82 -13.42 0.60
C THR A 329 -1.50 -12.80 1.81
N VAL A 330 -2.72 -12.30 1.64
CA VAL A 330 -3.50 -11.67 2.72
C VAL A 330 -4.66 -12.56 3.13
N VAL A 331 -4.83 -12.67 4.45
CA VAL A 331 -5.99 -13.31 5.11
C VAL A 331 -6.45 -12.43 6.26
N VAL A 332 -7.75 -12.45 6.52
CA VAL A 332 -8.30 -11.86 7.75
C VAL A 332 -8.84 -12.98 8.62
N ASN A 333 -8.31 -13.08 9.84
CA ASN A 333 -8.81 -14.01 10.84
C ASN A 333 -10.00 -13.37 11.57
N THR A 334 -11.16 -14.00 11.50
CA THR A 334 -12.37 -13.56 12.20
C THR A 334 -12.80 -14.61 13.22
N GLN A 335 -13.70 -14.24 14.12
CA GLN A 335 -14.34 -15.21 15.02
C GLN A 335 -15.08 -16.34 14.28
N ARG A 336 -15.42 -16.14 13.00
CA ARG A 336 -16.14 -17.10 12.14
C ARG A 336 -15.23 -17.88 11.20
N GLY A 337 -13.92 -17.73 11.33
CA GLY A 337 -12.94 -18.37 10.47
C GLY A 337 -12.15 -17.37 9.62
N ILE A 338 -11.43 -17.90 8.64
CA ILE A 338 -10.50 -17.12 7.80
C ILE A 338 -11.24 -16.61 6.56
N ILE A 339 -11.08 -15.33 6.25
CA ILE A 339 -11.50 -14.72 4.99
C ILE A 339 -10.30 -14.66 4.07
N GLN A 340 -10.43 -15.29 2.90
CA GLN A 340 -9.45 -15.24 1.82
C GLN A 340 -9.76 -14.10 0.83
N PHE A 341 -8.70 -13.49 0.32
CA PHE A 341 -8.73 -12.47 -0.73
C PHE A 341 -8.06 -13.02 -1.99
N CYS A 342 -7.94 -12.22 -3.05
CA CYS A 342 -7.24 -12.66 -4.26
C CYS A 342 -5.80 -13.11 -3.93
N PRO A 343 -5.41 -14.34 -4.32
CA PRO A 343 -4.04 -14.80 -4.18
C PRO A 343 -3.12 -13.92 -5.02
N PHE A 344 -1.89 -13.69 -4.55
CA PHE A 344 -1.05 -12.64 -5.14
C PHE A 344 -0.76 -12.85 -6.63
N ASP A 345 -0.69 -14.09 -7.09
CA ASP A 345 -0.38 -14.42 -8.49
C ASP A 345 -1.52 -14.08 -9.46
N ASP A 346 -2.74 -13.88 -8.94
CA ASP A 346 -3.92 -13.50 -9.72
C ASP A 346 -4.28 -12.00 -9.55
N VAL A 347 -3.65 -11.27 -8.61
CA VAL A 347 -4.00 -9.87 -8.26
C VAL A 347 -3.92 -8.92 -9.45
N ASP A 348 -2.82 -8.96 -10.22
CA ASP A 348 -2.62 -7.98 -11.29
C ASP A 348 -3.61 -8.18 -12.45
N VAL A 349 -3.94 -9.44 -12.75
CA VAL A 349 -4.93 -9.81 -13.77
C VAL A 349 -6.34 -9.40 -13.34
N GLU A 350 -6.72 -9.70 -12.09
CA GLU A 350 -8.03 -9.30 -11.56
C GLU A 350 -8.16 -7.77 -11.49
N LEU A 351 -7.09 -7.05 -11.13
CA LEU A 351 -7.08 -5.59 -11.06
C LEU A 351 -7.19 -4.94 -12.44
N GLU A 352 -6.52 -5.48 -13.47
CA GLU A 352 -6.66 -4.99 -14.84
C GLU A 352 -8.09 -5.19 -15.36
N VAL A 353 -8.69 -6.35 -15.09
CA VAL A 353 -10.08 -6.64 -15.46
C VAL A 353 -11.05 -5.73 -14.70
N PHE A 354 -10.81 -5.47 -13.41
CA PHE A 354 -11.55 -4.49 -12.63
C PHE A 354 -11.49 -3.12 -13.30
N CYS A 355 -10.31 -2.60 -13.65
CA CYS A 355 -10.17 -1.31 -14.32
C CYS A 355 -10.96 -1.27 -15.63
N SER A 356 -10.86 -2.30 -16.47
CA SER A 356 -11.59 -2.39 -17.73
C SER A 356 -13.11 -2.34 -17.51
N ARG A 357 -13.63 -3.15 -16.57
CA ARG A 357 -15.07 -3.22 -16.26
C ARG A 357 -15.58 -1.95 -15.61
N PHE A 358 -14.81 -1.37 -14.70
CA PHE A 358 -15.14 -0.11 -14.06
C PHE A 358 -15.21 1.02 -15.10
N ASN A 359 -14.25 1.11 -16.02
CA ASN A 359 -14.32 2.07 -17.12
C ASN A 359 -15.55 1.87 -18.02
N ALA A 360 -15.93 0.62 -18.29
CA ALA A 360 -17.17 0.33 -19.03
C ALA A 360 -18.42 0.75 -18.25
N LEU A 361 -18.42 0.51 -16.93
CA LEU A 361 -19.49 0.91 -16.01
C LEU A 361 -19.70 2.43 -15.98
N LEU A 362 -18.62 3.21 -15.95
CA LEU A 362 -18.69 4.68 -15.94
C LEU A 362 -19.28 5.29 -17.21
N ARG A 363 -19.22 4.57 -18.34
CA ARG A 363 -19.80 5.03 -19.61
C ARG A 363 -21.29 4.71 -19.74
N ARG A 364 -21.85 3.97 -18.78
CA ARG A 364 -23.27 3.61 -18.77
C ARG A 364 -24.08 4.68 -18.06
N ASP A 365 -25.15 5.13 -18.71
CA ASP A 365 -26.15 6.04 -18.17
C ASP A 365 -27.34 5.31 -17.51
N ASP A 366 -27.46 4.01 -17.76
CA ASP A 366 -28.54 3.15 -17.27
C ASP A 366 -28.28 2.55 -15.88
N ILE A 367 -27.10 2.78 -15.29
CA ILE A 367 -26.73 2.24 -13.98
C ILE A 367 -26.88 3.29 -12.88
N ASP A 368 -27.45 2.85 -11.75
CA ASP A 368 -27.50 3.65 -10.53
C ASP A 368 -26.09 3.87 -9.94
N PRO A 369 -25.71 5.11 -9.62
CA PRO A 369 -24.36 5.41 -9.18
C PRO A 369 -24.00 4.80 -7.81
N PHE A 370 -24.97 4.53 -6.93
CA PHE A 370 -24.70 3.84 -5.66
C PHE A 370 -24.51 2.34 -5.88
N ALA A 371 -25.28 1.74 -6.78
CA ALA A 371 -25.07 0.35 -7.18
C ALA A 371 -23.69 0.18 -7.85
N ALA A 372 -23.28 1.12 -8.70
CA ALA A 372 -21.96 1.14 -9.30
C ALA A 372 -20.84 1.27 -8.25
N ALA A 373 -20.98 2.21 -7.30
CA ALA A 373 -20.02 2.37 -6.20
C ALA A 373 -19.95 1.12 -5.31
N ALA A 374 -21.09 0.55 -4.92
CA ALA A 374 -21.14 -0.66 -4.10
C ALA A 374 -20.50 -1.87 -4.81
N TRP A 375 -20.69 -2.01 -6.12
CA TRP A 375 -20.01 -3.03 -6.91
C TRP A 375 -18.50 -2.80 -6.95
N ALA A 376 -18.07 -1.57 -7.22
CA ALA A 376 -16.66 -1.22 -7.27
C ALA A 376 -15.98 -1.49 -5.91
N HIS A 377 -16.66 -1.12 -4.83
CA HIS A 377 -16.23 -1.40 -3.46
C HIS A 377 -16.03 -2.88 -3.21
N HIS A 378 -17.07 -3.66 -3.48
CA HIS A 378 -17.07 -5.09 -3.25
C HIS A 378 -15.95 -5.79 -4.02
N VAL A 379 -15.86 -5.53 -5.33
CA VAL A 379 -14.87 -6.18 -6.20
C VAL A 379 -13.46 -5.75 -5.84
N PHE A 380 -13.22 -4.47 -5.57
CA PHE A 380 -11.88 -4.02 -5.22
C PHE A 380 -11.43 -4.56 -3.86
N ILE A 381 -12.31 -4.63 -2.85
CA ILE A 381 -11.99 -5.25 -1.56
C ILE A 381 -11.65 -6.73 -1.72
N THR A 382 -12.39 -7.48 -2.53
CA THR A 382 -12.16 -8.92 -2.70
C THR A 382 -10.86 -9.21 -3.45
N ILE A 383 -10.47 -8.34 -4.39
CA ILE A 383 -9.13 -8.35 -4.99
C ILE A 383 -8.07 -8.03 -3.94
N HIS A 384 -8.31 -7.00 -3.12
CA HIS A 384 -7.38 -6.52 -2.09
C HIS A 384 -5.95 -6.33 -2.65
N PRO A 385 -5.74 -5.46 -3.65
CA PRO A 385 -4.52 -5.51 -4.47
C PRO A 385 -3.24 -5.11 -3.73
N PHE A 386 -3.33 -4.54 -2.52
CA PHE A 386 -2.20 -4.04 -1.74
C PHE A 386 -2.04 -4.81 -0.42
N GLU A 387 -0.87 -4.69 0.22
CA GLU A 387 -0.57 -5.31 1.51
C GLU A 387 -1.34 -4.68 2.69
N ASN A 388 -1.68 -3.40 2.56
CA ASN A 388 -2.47 -2.63 3.53
C ASN A 388 -3.12 -1.44 2.80
N GLY A 389 -3.97 -0.67 3.49
CA GLY A 389 -4.55 0.59 2.95
C GLY A 389 -5.64 0.39 1.89
N ALA A 390 -6.06 -0.85 1.64
CA ALA A 390 -7.07 -1.15 0.63
C ALA A 390 -8.45 -0.56 1.00
N VAL A 391 -8.80 -0.51 2.29
CA VAL A 391 -10.08 0.04 2.76
C VAL A 391 -10.10 1.56 2.59
N ALA A 392 -9.06 2.29 3.00
CA ALA A 392 -9.00 3.74 2.81
C ALA A 392 -8.93 4.19 1.36
N LEU A 393 -8.27 3.42 0.51
CA LEU A 393 -8.22 3.71 -0.92
C LEU A 393 -9.62 3.67 -1.53
N ILE A 394 -10.42 2.67 -1.16
CA ILE A 394 -11.76 2.52 -1.71
C ILE A 394 -12.73 3.50 -1.07
N ASP A 395 -12.69 3.75 0.24
CA ASP A 395 -13.54 4.77 0.85
C ASP A 395 -13.30 6.16 0.21
N SER A 396 -12.04 6.47 -0.13
CA SER A 396 -11.67 7.70 -0.85
C SER A 396 -12.18 7.70 -2.30
N VAL A 397 -12.11 6.55 -2.97
CA VAL A 397 -12.67 6.30 -4.30
C VAL A 397 -14.20 6.40 -4.22
N ASP A 398 -14.92 5.51 -3.55
CA ASP A 398 -16.38 5.49 -3.42
C ASP A 398 -16.97 6.83 -2.99
N THR A 399 -16.32 7.58 -2.11
CA THR A 399 -16.80 8.92 -1.72
C THR A 399 -16.60 9.95 -2.83
N ALA A 400 -15.44 9.95 -3.50
CA ALA A 400 -15.22 10.80 -4.66
C ALA A 400 -16.13 10.39 -5.84
N TRP A 401 -16.40 9.11 -6.04
CA TRP A 401 -17.26 8.61 -7.12
C TRP A 401 -18.75 8.76 -6.83
N SER A 402 -19.22 8.58 -5.60
CA SER A 402 -20.61 8.88 -5.23
C SER A 402 -20.89 10.39 -5.29
N SER A 403 -19.94 11.23 -4.88
CA SER A 403 -20.06 12.68 -5.00
C SER A 403 -19.87 13.21 -6.42
N THR A 404 -19.05 12.55 -7.27
CA THR A 404 -18.80 12.99 -8.66
C THR A 404 -19.69 12.31 -9.70
N ASN A 405 -20.20 11.08 -9.52
CA ASN A 405 -21.27 10.53 -10.38
C ASN A 405 -22.59 11.30 -10.18
N LEU A 406 -22.81 11.88 -8.99
CA LEU A 406 -23.85 12.89 -8.81
C LEU A 406 -23.67 14.10 -9.78
N HIS A 407 -22.45 14.40 -10.23
CA HIS A 407 -22.14 15.47 -11.18
C HIS A 407 -22.01 15.00 -12.64
N ILE A 408 -21.48 13.81 -12.90
CA ILE A 408 -21.21 13.29 -14.26
C ILE A 408 -22.47 12.64 -14.86
N THR A 409 -23.21 11.83 -14.08
CA THR A 409 -24.45 11.21 -14.55
C THR A 409 -25.55 12.26 -14.79
N TYR A 410 -25.58 13.35 -14.02
CA TYR A 410 -26.54 14.44 -14.24
C TYR A 410 -26.15 15.42 -15.35
N ARG A 411 -24.86 15.58 -15.70
CA ARG A 411 -24.47 16.34 -16.91
C ARG A 411 -24.89 15.63 -18.20
N PHE A 412 -24.95 14.30 -18.21
CA PHE A 412 -25.47 13.53 -19.36
C PHE A 412 -27.00 13.37 -19.36
N THR A 413 -27.65 13.30 -18.19
CA THR A 413 -29.12 13.19 -18.10
C THR A 413 -29.84 14.53 -18.33
N LEU A 414 -29.17 15.67 -18.14
CA LEU A 414 -29.70 17.02 -18.45
C LEU A 414 -29.31 17.53 -19.85
N ALA A 415 -28.54 16.75 -20.62
CA ALA A 415 -28.28 17.03 -22.04
C ALA A 415 -29.22 16.23 -22.97
N SER A 416 -30.02 15.32 -22.41
CA SER A 416 -31.02 14.47 -23.10
C SER A 416 -32.46 14.69 -22.60
N LEU A 417 -32.66 15.67 -21.72
CA LEU A 417 -33.92 16.38 -21.46
C LEU A 417 -33.75 17.83 -21.91
#